data_AF-A0A9W7FK26-F1
#
_entry.id   AF-A0A9W7FK26-F1
#
_cell.length_a   1.000
_cell.length_b   1.000
_cell.length_c   1.000
_cell.angle_alpha   90.00
_cell.angle_beta   90.00
_cell.angle_gamma   90.00
#
_symmetry.space_group_name_H-M   'P 1'
#
loop_
_entity.id
_entity.type
_entity.pdbx_description
1 polymer ?
#
loop_
_entity_poly.entity_id
_entity_poly.type
_entity_poly.pdbx_seq_one_letter_code
_entity_poly.pdbx_strand_id
1 'polypeptide(L)'
;MASLVTSASMADLEREAVKQSSFVSEVEASTRTFIRINIVHSRYRKIRANLTFPEKYPSEQLVVEITSQGEKGSLAIPVGLKKKLEIESMQACKAVMERRKAVKDDEDLTPENSQMLATCAYLRQFIDSNRFVSCWKELKQTAGLVTAGGNTIRMSDSTGTIVLNFTSLPYNYSVQLSIDEGYPSTLLNEVDPLPIKIKVKSTNFPDSIETMITKQAIELVRRCCQGRDPVQALQMSNPIRAPRGFVMPQGGERSARITKDTIKDLEHDRETLLKMKKLKDVDQAKQAHNHKAALNSTKERKDARRELNKLAHREIERDDELEKKMSQAEIDRAKVEAGWQDDGDPVASLLPTVHFLIESIVKFQNSTCPVCSERVLPENPNDLKKLFEKSADGDKRKSAEEKKARKEMKKKRPVRCYCNCWYHAGCLDKYMTEPPFGAACQGTCSGGPVHHPDYPEDKRTLERTWNAKQARIREMEDAMLFL
;
A
#
# COMPACT_ATOMS: atom_id res chain seq x y z
N MET A 1 -40.51 54.80 -10.18
CA MET A 1 -39.04 54.72 -10.25
C MET A 1 -38.61 53.27 -9.98
N ALA A 2 -38.91 52.36 -10.91
CA ALA A 2 -38.43 50.98 -10.85
C ALA A 2 -37.13 50.94 -11.67
N SER A 3 -36.02 50.78 -10.97
CA SER A 3 -34.66 50.92 -11.47
C SER A 3 -34.38 49.95 -12.63
N LEU A 4 -33.89 50.50 -13.74
CA LEU A 4 -33.17 49.79 -14.79
C LEU A 4 -31.87 49.23 -14.18
N VAL A 5 -31.99 48.12 -13.46
CA VAL A 5 -30.84 47.26 -13.18
C VAL A 5 -30.45 46.67 -14.53
N THR A 6 -29.48 47.32 -15.19
CA THR A 6 -28.91 46.83 -16.45
C THR A 6 -28.41 45.40 -16.25
N SER A 7 -28.50 44.55 -17.28
CA SER A 7 -28.04 43.14 -17.24
C SER A 7 -26.61 42.98 -16.71
N ALA A 8 -25.74 43.97 -16.93
CA ALA A 8 -24.41 44.07 -16.38
C ALA A 8 -24.40 44.16 -14.83
N SER A 9 -25.35 44.88 -14.23
CA SER A 9 -25.45 45.05 -12.77
C SER A 9 -25.83 43.75 -12.04
N MET A 10 -26.68 42.90 -12.63
CA MET A 10 -27.08 41.64 -12.00
C MET A 10 -25.97 40.58 -12.05
N ALA A 11 -25.26 40.46 -13.17
CA ALA A 11 -24.11 39.57 -13.27
C ALA A 11 -23.01 39.99 -12.28
N ASP A 12 -22.81 41.29 -12.08
CA ASP A 12 -21.83 41.82 -11.14
C ASP A 12 -22.22 41.51 -9.68
N LEU A 13 -23.51 41.63 -9.33
CA LEU A 13 -24.05 41.26 -8.01
C LEU A 13 -23.95 39.76 -7.73
N GLU A 14 -24.33 38.89 -8.69
CA GLU A 14 -24.21 37.44 -8.51
C GLU A 14 -22.75 36.97 -8.42
N ARG A 15 -21.83 37.61 -9.14
CA ARG A 15 -20.38 37.32 -9.00
C ARG A 15 -19.88 37.68 -7.61
N GLU A 16 -20.30 38.81 -7.06
CA GLU A 16 -19.90 39.22 -5.71
C GLU A 16 -20.52 38.29 -4.65
N ALA A 17 -21.78 37.89 -4.82
CA ALA A 17 -22.43 36.90 -3.98
C ALA A 17 -21.71 35.54 -4.01
N VAL A 18 -21.24 35.07 -5.17
CA VAL A 18 -20.47 33.82 -5.28
C VAL A 18 -19.12 33.92 -4.56
N LYS A 19 -18.41 35.04 -4.66
CA LYS A 19 -17.15 35.27 -3.92
C LYS A 19 -17.35 35.24 -2.40
N GLN A 20 -18.51 35.70 -1.93
CA GLN A 20 -18.87 35.74 -0.51
C GLN A 20 -19.56 34.44 -0.04
N SER A 21 -19.93 33.54 -0.96
CA SER A 21 -20.65 32.32 -0.65
C SER A 21 -19.73 31.24 -0.05
N SER A 22 -20.27 30.45 0.87
CA SER A 22 -19.59 29.27 1.43
C SER A 22 -19.51 28.08 0.46
N PHE A 23 -20.21 28.16 -0.69
CA PHE A 23 -20.25 27.08 -1.68
C PHE A 23 -18.97 26.98 -2.51
N VAL A 24 -18.24 28.09 -2.66
CA VAL A 24 -17.03 28.18 -3.47
C VAL A 24 -15.82 28.34 -2.56
N SER A 25 -14.81 27.51 -2.76
CA SER A 25 -13.58 27.56 -1.95
C SER A 25 -12.63 28.64 -2.45
N GLU A 26 -12.52 28.78 -3.77
CA GLU A 26 -11.62 29.74 -4.41
C GLU A 26 -12.17 30.19 -5.76
N VAL A 27 -12.06 31.49 -6.06
CA VAL A 27 -12.41 32.05 -7.37
C VAL A 27 -11.10 32.35 -8.11
N GLU A 28 -10.76 31.55 -9.11
CA GLU A 28 -9.49 31.66 -9.83
C GLU A 28 -9.48 32.85 -10.81
N ALA A 29 -10.62 33.13 -11.45
CA ALA A 29 -10.75 34.24 -12.39
C ALA A 29 -12.19 34.75 -12.39
N SER A 30 -12.38 36.07 -12.44
CA SER A 30 -13.68 36.71 -12.53
C SER A 30 -13.63 37.82 -13.58
N THR A 31 -14.41 37.67 -14.64
CA THR A 31 -14.58 38.66 -15.71
C THR A 31 -16.06 38.94 -15.93
N ARG A 32 -16.38 39.92 -16.78
CA ARG A 32 -17.77 40.22 -17.15
C ARG A 32 -18.43 39.11 -17.97
N THR A 33 -17.62 38.30 -18.67
CA THR A 33 -18.10 37.26 -19.59
C THR A 33 -18.05 35.86 -18.99
N PHE A 34 -17.18 35.61 -18.01
CA PHE A 34 -17.13 34.33 -17.32
C PHE A 34 -16.56 34.47 -15.90
N ILE A 35 -16.88 33.49 -15.06
CA ILE A 35 -16.23 33.26 -13.76
C ILE A 35 -15.71 31.83 -13.70
N ARG A 36 -14.49 31.66 -13.19
CA ARG A 36 -13.87 30.37 -12.93
C ARG A 36 -13.82 30.15 -11.44
N ILE A 37 -14.46 29.06 -11.00
CA ILE A 37 -14.57 28.69 -9.59
C ILE A 37 -13.91 27.34 -9.34
N ASN A 38 -13.35 27.19 -8.15
CA ASN A 38 -12.78 25.97 -7.64
C ASN A 38 -13.51 25.62 -6.34
N ILE A 39 -14.17 24.46 -6.34
CA ILE A 39 -14.90 23.93 -5.18
C ILE A 39 -14.06 22.79 -4.62
N VAL A 40 -13.53 22.98 -3.42
CA VAL A 40 -12.63 22.04 -2.74
C VAL A 40 -13.33 21.50 -1.50
N HIS A 41 -13.44 20.18 -1.44
CA HIS A 41 -13.87 19.47 -0.22
C HIS A 41 -12.68 18.85 0.52
N SER A 42 -11.76 18.25 -0.23
CA SER A 42 -10.50 17.73 0.31
C SER A 42 -9.37 17.86 -0.71
N ARG A 43 -8.13 17.58 -0.31
CA ARG A 43 -6.96 17.56 -1.21
C ARG A 43 -7.19 16.72 -2.48
N TYR A 44 -8.03 15.69 -2.38
CA TYR A 44 -8.33 14.72 -3.44
C TYR A 44 -9.76 14.82 -3.96
N ARG A 45 -10.56 15.78 -3.50
CA ARG A 45 -11.92 16.05 -3.97
C ARG A 45 -12.07 17.53 -4.28
N LYS A 46 -11.86 17.87 -5.55
CA LYS A 46 -12.02 19.21 -6.07
C LYS A 46 -12.67 19.20 -7.44
N ILE A 47 -13.50 20.21 -7.72
CA ILE A 47 -14.09 20.46 -9.03
C ILE A 47 -13.77 21.89 -9.44
N ARG A 48 -13.23 22.03 -10.64
CA ARG A 48 -13.04 23.32 -11.30
C ARG A 48 -14.13 23.50 -12.35
N ALA A 49 -14.86 24.62 -12.27
CA ALA A 49 -15.93 24.94 -13.21
C ALA A 49 -15.75 26.36 -13.77
N ASN A 50 -16.01 26.50 -15.07
CA ASN A 50 -16.11 27.77 -15.78
C ASN A 50 -17.59 28.03 -16.03
N LEU A 51 -18.08 29.16 -15.54
CA LEU A 51 -19.45 29.62 -15.76
C LEU A 51 -19.37 30.81 -16.73
N THR A 52 -19.97 30.68 -17.90
CA THR A 52 -19.95 31.72 -18.95
C THR A 52 -21.32 32.39 -19.05
N PHE A 53 -21.31 33.71 -19.06
CA PHE A 53 -22.51 34.55 -19.14
C PHE A 53 -22.91 34.78 -20.59
N PRO A 54 -24.13 34.39 -21.01
CA PRO A 54 -24.66 34.79 -22.30
C PRO A 54 -24.98 36.29 -22.34
N GLU A 55 -25.05 36.88 -23.53
CA GLU A 55 -25.29 38.32 -23.72
C GLU A 55 -26.62 38.81 -23.08
N LYS A 56 -27.63 37.93 -23.04
CA LYS A 56 -28.95 38.23 -22.45
C LYS A 56 -29.13 37.68 -21.04
N TYR A 57 -28.07 37.44 -20.29
CA TYR A 57 -28.15 37.09 -18.87
C TYR A 57 -28.88 38.19 -18.08
N PRO A 58 -29.75 37.88 -17.11
CA PRO A 58 -30.13 36.56 -16.56
C PRO A 58 -31.30 35.86 -17.27
N SER A 59 -31.75 36.36 -18.44
CA SER A 59 -32.88 35.77 -19.19
C SER A 59 -32.52 34.50 -19.97
N GLU A 60 -31.25 34.35 -20.31
CA GLU A 60 -30.69 33.15 -20.93
C GLU A 60 -29.90 32.31 -19.92
N GLN A 61 -29.77 31.01 -20.23
CA GLN A 61 -29.17 30.02 -19.35
C GLN A 61 -27.66 30.19 -19.25
N LEU A 62 -27.12 30.12 -18.03
CA LEU A 62 -25.69 30.04 -17.79
C LEU A 62 -25.06 28.81 -18.47
N VAL A 63 -23.96 29.01 -19.19
CA VAL A 63 -23.20 27.90 -19.78
C VAL A 63 -22.17 27.42 -18.76
N VAL A 64 -22.31 26.17 -18.35
CA VAL A 64 -21.43 25.54 -17.34
C VAL A 64 -20.48 24.59 -18.05
N GLU A 65 -19.17 24.83 -17.91
CA GLU A 65 -18.13 23.92 -18.41
C GLU A 65 -17.23 23.46 -17.26
N ILE A 66 -17.09 22.15 -17.08
CA ILE A 66 -16.24 21.59 -16.02
C ILE A 66 -14.85 21.32 -16.57
N THR A 67 -13.81 21.88 -15.94
CA THR A 67 -12.44 21.74 -16.41
C THR A 67 -11.77 20.54 -15.73
N SER A 68 -11.40 19.51 -16.51
CA SER A 68 -10.72 18.31 -16.01
C SER A 68 -9.18 18.44 -16.10
N GLN A 69 -8.60 19.60 -15.77
CA GLN A 69 -7.14 19.72 -15.76
C GLN A 69 -6.60 19.15 -14.45
N GLY A 70 -6.22 17.88 -14.49
CA GLY A 70 -5.37 17.31 -13.48
C GLY A 70 -3.92 17.73 -13.73
N GLU A 71 -3.37 18.60 -12.90
CA GLU A 71 -1.92 18.60 -12.67
C GLU A 71 -1.47 17.20 -12.21
N LYS A 72 -0.17 16.86 -12.31
CA LYS A 72 0.35 15.57 -11.81
C LYS A 72 -0.11 15.38 -10.34
N GLY A 73 -1.06 14.46 -10.12
CA GLY A 73 -1.66 14.19 -8.81
C GLY A 73 -3.09 14.71 -8.58
N SER A 74 -3.67 15.48 -9.51
CA SER A 74 -5.04 15.99 -9.40
C SER A 74 -6.05 15.12 -10.18
N LEU A 75 -7.23 14.92 -9.58
CA LEU A 75 -8.37 14.21 -10.14
C LEU A 75 -8.72 14.73 -11.55
N ALA A 76 -8.53 13.89 -12.57
CA ALA A 76 -9.14 14.14 -13.87
C ALA A 76 -10.52 13.48 -13.90
N ILE A 77 -11.57 14.29 -13.84
CA ILE A 77 -12.96 13.85 -14.01
C ILE A 77 -13.12 13.30 -15.43
N PRO A 78 -13.58 12.05 -15.62
CA PRO A 78 -13.76 11.52 -16.97
C PRO A 78 -14.81 12.27 -17.78
N VAL A 79 -14.64 12.27 -19.10
CA VAL A 79 -15.50 12.98 -20.07
C VAL A 79 -16.99 12.66 -19.90
N GLY A 80 -17.34 11.42 -19.57
CA GLY A 80 -18.74 11.03 -19.35
C GLY A 80 -19.37 11.66 -18.11
N LEU A 81 -18.64 11.71 -17.00
CA LEU A 81 -19.12 12.35 -15.76
C LEU A 81 -19.11 13.88 -15.90
N LYS A 82 -18.11 14.44 -16.58
CA LYS A 82 -18.06 15.86 -16.98
C LYS A 82 -19.36 16.27 -17.67
N LYS A 83 -19.72 15.58 -18.77
CA LYS A 83 -20.94 15.89 -19.54
C LYS A 83 -22.21 15.76 -18.70
N LYS A 84 -22.31 14.72 -17.86
CA LYS A 84 -23.47 14.53 -16.98
C LYS A 84 -23.63 15.69 -16.00
N LEU A 85 -22.54 16.10 -15.34
CA LEU A 85 -22.54 17.21 -14.39
C LEU A 85 -22.85 18.56 -15.06
N GLU A 86 -22.33 18.79 -16.27
CA GLU A 86 -22.66 19.99 -17.05
C GLU A 86 -24.15 20.05 -17.36
N ILE A 87 -24.75 18.94 -17.82
CA ILE A 87 -26.18 18.85 -18.11
C ILE A 87 -27.04 19.07 -16.86
N GLU A 88 -26.70 18.43 -15.74
CA GLU A 88 -27.47 18.57 -14.49
C GLU A 88 -27.33 19.96 -13.87
N SER A 89 -26.13 20.55 -13.92
CA SER A 89 -25.90 21.95 -13.51
C SER A 89 -26.72 22.93 -14.36
N MET A 90 -26.74 22.69 -15.68
CA MET A 90 -27.56 23.42 -16.62
C MET A 90 -29.05 23.29 -16.29
N GLN A 91 -29.55 22.10 -15.94
CA GLN A 91 -30.93 21.90 -15.52
C GLN A 91 -31.26 22.68 -14.23
N ALA A 92 -30.34 22.76 -13.28
CA ALA A 92 -30.51 23.59 -12.08
C ALA A 92 -30.69 25.08 -12.42
N CYS A 93 -29.92 25.61 -13.38
CA CYS A 93 -30.11 26.98 -13.90
C CYS A 93 -31.51 27.18 -14.49
N LYS A 94 -32.00 26.23 -15.29
CA LYS A 94 -33.34 26.31 -15.91
C LYS A 94 -34.44 26.35 -14.86
N ALA A 95 -34.33 25.52 -13.83
CA ALA A 95 -35.31 25.48 -12.74
C ALA A 95 -35.39 26.82 -11.99
N VAL A 96 -34.27 27.52 -11.78
CA VAL A 96 -34.26 28.87 -11.19
C VAL A 96 -34.91 29.89 -12.13
N MET A 97 -34.58 29.86 -13.43
CA MET A 97 -35.19 30.79 -14.40
C MET A 97 -36.71 30.66 -14.47
N GLU A 98 -37.23 29.43 -14.44
CA GLU A 98 -38.68 29.19 -14.45
C GLU A 98 -39.37 29.72 -13.19
N ARG A 99 -38.76 29.52 -12.02
CA ARG A 99 -39.26 30.09 -10.75
C ARG A 99 -39.25 31.61 -10.77
N ARG A 100 -38.19 32.22 -11.30
CA ARG A 100 -38.05 33.68 -11.39
C ARG A 100 -39.10 34.32 -12.30
N LYS A 101 -39.57 33.61 -13.34
CA LYS A 101 -40.70 34.06 -14.17
C LYS A 101 -42.04 34.07 -13.40
N ALA A 102 -42.15 33.28 -12.34
CA ALA A 102 -43.37 33.17 -11.54
C ALA A 102 -43.45 34.17 -10.38
N VAL A 103 -42.31 34.70 -9.92
CA VAL A 103 -42.21 35.67 -8.82
C VAL A 103 -42.01 37.07 -9.38
N LYS A 104 -42.85 38.05 -8.99
CA LYS A 104 -42.83 39.43 -9.51
C LYS A 104 -41.98 40.41 -8.69
N ASP A 105 -41.55 40.03 -7.49
CA ASP A 105 -40.80 40.87 -6.56
C ASP A 105 -39.39 40.30 -6.38
N ASP A 106 -38.37 41.09 -6.70
CA ASP A 106 -36.97 40.68 -6.88
C ASP A 106 -36.09 41.63 -6.04
N GLU A 107 -35.52 41.17 -4.92
CA GLU A 107 -34.45 41.90 -4.21
C GLU A 107 -33.44 40.95 -3.54
N ASP A 108 -33.84 39.76 -3.07
CA ASP A 108 -32.91 38.85 -2.38
C ASP A 108 -32.16 37.89 -3.33
N LEU A 109 -30.83 38.07 -3.39
CA LEU A 109 -29.87 37.16 -4.03
C LEU A 109 -29.65 35.89 -3.19
N THR A 110 -30.58 34.95 -3.30
CA THR A 110 -30.48 33.61 -2.68
C THR A 110 -30.15 32.54 -3.73
N PRO A 111 -29.71 31.33 -3.31
CA PRO A 111 -29.57 30.17 -4.21
C PRO A 111 -30.86 29.82 -4.97
N GLU A 112 -32.01 30.25 -4.49
CA GLU A 112 -33.30 30.01 -5.11
C GLU A 112 -33.60 30.97 -6.28
N ASN A 113 -32.94 32.14 -6.30
CA ASN A 113 -33.16 33.22 -7.26
C ASN A 113 -31.96 33.50 -8.17
N SER A 114 -30.75 33.05 -7.83
CA SER A 114 -29.53 33.18 -8.65
C SER A 114 -29.17 31.87 -9.35
N GLN A 115 -29.03 31.92 -10.68
CA GLN A 115 -28.58 30.76 -11.47
C GLN A 115 -27.16 30.32 -11.06
N MET A 116 -26.29 31.29 -10.75
CA MET A 116 -24.91 31.02 -10.32
C MET A 116 -24.86 30.31 -8.97
N LEU A 117 -25.56 30.84 -7.96
CA LEU A 117 -25.57 30.24 -6.62
C LEU A 117 -26.22 28.85 -6.64
N ALA A 118 -27.29 28.65 -7.41
CA ALA A 118 -27.89 27.33 -7.59
C ALA A 118 -26.92 26.32 -8.21
N THR A 119 -26.15 26.75 -9.22
CA THR A 119 -25.12 25.91 -9.83
C THR A 119 -24.02 25.56 -8.83
N CYS A 120 -23.51 26.54 -8.08
CA CYS A 120 -22.47 26.33 -7.08
C CYS A 120 -22.96 25.41 -5.95
N ALA A 121 -24.20 25.61 -5.49
CA ALA A 121 -24.83 24.76 -4.47
C ALA A 121 -25.00 23.33 -4.96
N TYR A 122 -25.45 23.11 -6.20
CA TYR A 122 -25.55 21.78 -6.79
C TYR A 122 -24.19 21.09 -6.89
N LEU A 123 -23.17 21.79 -7.41
CA LEU A 123 -21.82 21.23 -7.53
C LEU A 123 -21.22 20.90 -6.17
N ARG A 124 -21.44 21.76 -5.15
CA ARG A 124 -21.02 21.50 -3.78
C ARG A 124 -21.72 20.27 -3.20
N GLN A 125 -23.05 20.21 -3.32
CA GLN A 125 -23.85 19.06 -2.88
C GLN A 125 -23.41 17.76 -3.57
N PHE A 126 -23.06 17.82 -4.86
CA PHE A 126 -22.55 16.67 -5.59
C PHE A 126 -21.23 16.16 -5.00
N ILE A 127 -20.27 17.06 -4.71
CA ILE A 127 -18.98 16.67 -4.12
C ILE A 127 -19.16 16.11 -2.70
N ASP A 128 -20.03 16.74 -1.91
CA ASP A 128 -20.25 16.38 -0.51
C ASP A 128 -21.00 15.02 -0.41
N SER A 129 -21.95 14.76 -1.31
CA SER A 129 -22.73 13.52 -1.33
C SER A 129 -22.02 12.34 -2.01
N ASN A 130 -21.15 12.59 -3.00
CA ASN A 130 -20.54 11.53 -3.79
C ASN A 130 -19.14 11.15 -3.27
N ARG A 131 -19.06 9.99 -2.60
CA ARG A 131 -17.79 9.49 -2.05
C ARG A 131 -16.82 8.93 -3.09
N PHE A 132 -17.28 8.68 -4.31
CA PHE A 132 -16.45 8.10 -5.37
C PHE A 132 -15.70 9.12 -6.21
N VAL A 133 -15.92 10.42 -5.99
CA VAL A 133 -15.22 11.48 -6.73
C VAL A 133 -13.70 11.25 -6.70
N SER A 134 -13.12 10.96 -5.53
CA SER A 134 -11.67 10.75 -5.34
C SER A 134 -11.08 9.51 -6.01
N CYS A 135 -11.88 8.48 -6.30
CA CYS A 135 -11.40 7.20 -6.84
C CYS A 135 -12.06 6.82 -8.18
N TRP A 136 -12.72 7.76 -8.85
CA TRP A 136 -13.58 7.46 -10.00
C TRP A 136 -12.85 6.75 -11.16
N LYS A 137 -11.57 7.09 -11.40
CA LYS A 137 -10.76 6.42 -12.44
C LYS A 137 -10.57 4.94 -12.11
N GLU A 138 -10.16 4.64 -10.88
CA GLU A 138 -10.00 3.27 -10.39
C GLU A 138 -11.34 2.55 -10.42
N LEU A 139 -12.42 3.22 -10.05
CA LEU A 139 -13.75 2.65 -10.02
C LEU A 139 -14.22 2.14 -11.39
N LYS A 140 -13.98 2.91 -12.45
CA LYS A 140 -14.31 2.45 -13.80
C LYS A 140 -13.46 1.25 -14.20
N GLN A 141 -12.18 1.25 -13.83
CA GLN A 141 -11.27 0.15 -14.10
C GLN A 141 -11.66 -1.11 -13.31
N THR A 142 -12.03 -0.97 -12.03
CA THR A 142 -12.45 -2.07 -11.16
C THR A 142 -13.75 -2.68 -11.67
N ALA A 143 -14.74 -1.86 -12.05
CA ALA A 143 -15.97 -2.35 -12.67
C ALA A 143 -15.68 -3.15 -13.95
N GLY A 144 -14.82 -2.63 -14.83
CA GLY A 144 -14.41 -3.33 -16.05
C GLY A 144 -13.73 -4.68 -15.77
N LEU A 145 -12.80 -4.72 -14.81
CA LEU A 145 -12.08 -5.94 -14.44
C LEU A 145 -13.01 -7.00 -13.83
N VAL A 146 -13.92 -6.60 -12.94
CA VAL A 146 -14.85 -7.52 -12.27
C VAL A 146 -15.83 -8.13 -13.27
N THR A 147 -16.44 -7.29 -14.13
CA THR A 147 -17.41 -7.75 -15.13
C THR A 147 -16.77 -8.61 -16.23
N ALA A 148 -15.53 -8.31 -16.64
CA ALA A 148 -14.81 -9.14 -17.62
C ALA A 148 -14.59 -10.59 -17.13
N GLY A 149 -14.48 -10.79 -15.81
CA GLY A 149 -14.37 -12.11 -15.19
C GLY A 149 -15.70 -12.82 -14.91
N GLY A 150 -16.84 -12.29 -15.37
CA GLY A 150 -18.17 -12.86 -15.09
C GLY A 150 -18.66 -12.64 -13.65
N ASN A 151 -17.99 -11.79 -12.88
CA ASN A 151 -18.34 -11.49 -11.48
C ASN A 151 -19.30 -10.29 -11.41
N THR A 152 -19.97 -10.13 -10.26
CA THR A 152 -20.94 -9.04 -10.07
C THR A 152 -20.41 -7.94 -9.16
N ILE A 153 -20.63 -6.69 -9.56
CA ILE A 153 -20.32 -5.48 -8.79
C ILE A 153 -21.60 -4.69 -8.55
N ARG A 154 -21.83 -4.27 -7.31
CA ARG A 154 -22.90 -3.33 -6.94
C ARG A 154 -22.29 -2.14 -6.22
N MET A 155 -22.85 -0.97 -6.48
CA MET A 155 -22.28 0.30 -6.06
C MET A 155 -23.33 1.22 -5.46
N SER A 156 -22.95 1.97 -4.43
CA SER A 156 -23.79 3.00 -3.82
C SER A 156 -22.96 4.26 -3.57
N ASP A 157 -23.23 5.29 -4.36
CA ASP A 157 -22.46 6.55 -4.38
C ASP A 157 -22.61 7.35 -3.07
N SER A 158 -23.81 7.36 -2.49
CA SER A 158 -24.14 8.08 -1.26
C SER A 158 -23.44 7.49 -0.03
N THR A 159 -23.34 6.17 0.04
CA THR A 159 -22.68 5.48 1.15
C THR A 159 -21.19 5.24 0.90
N GLY A 160 -20.73 5.43 -0.34
CA GLY A 160 -19.37 5.08 -0.77
C GLY A 160 -19.09 3.58 -0.68
N THR A 161 -20.11 2.73 -0.83
CA THR A 161 -19.97 1.28 -0.68
C THR A 161 -19.94 0.56 -2.02
N ILE A 162 -19.01 -0.38 -2.15
CA ILE A 162 -18.85 -1.25 -3.30
C ILE A 162 -18.98 -2.69 -2.80
N VAL A 163 -19.91 -3.45 -3.36
CA VAL A 163 -20.11 -4.87 -3.04
C VAL A 163 -19.67 -5.68 -4.24
N LEU A 164 -18.69 -6.55 -4.02
CA LEU A 164 -18.13 -7.46 -5.01
C LEU A 164 -18.56 -8.88 -4.66
N ASN A 165 -19.09 -9.62 -5.63
CA ASN A 165 -19.36 -11.04 -5.45
C ASN A 165 -18.60 -11.83 -6.51
N PHE A 166 -17.69 -12.67 -6.03
CA PHE A 166 -16.94 -13.62 -6.84
C PHE A 166 -17.61 -14.98 -6.75
N THR A 167 -18.08 -15.46 -7.89
CA THR A 167 -18.78 -16.75 -8.00
C THR A 167 -18.14 -17.53 -9.13
N SER A 168 -17.39 -18.56 -8.80
CA SER A 168 -16.89 -19.50 -9.79
C SER A 168 -16.88 -20.91 -9.18
N LEU A 169 -17.45 -21.85 -9.95
CA LEU A 169 -17.75 -23.20 -9.49
C LEU A 169 -18.69 -23.14 -8.25
N PRO A 170 -18.73 -24.11 -7.31
CA PRO A 170 -19.61 -24.01 -6.14
C PRO A 170 -19.04 -23.08 -5.05
N TYR A 171 -18.01 -22.28 -5.33
CA TYR A 171 -17.37 -21.40 -4.37
C TYR A 171 -17.89 -19.96 -4.49
N ASN A 172 -18.12 -19.31 -3.34
CA ASN A 172 -18.58 -17.93 -3.27
C ASN A 172 -17.75 -17.08 -2.29
N TYR A 173 -17.51 -15.84 -2.68
CA TYR A 173 -16.88 -14.84 -1.83
C TYR A 173 -17.49 -13.47 -2.11
N SER A 174 -18.22 -12.94 -1.14
CA SER A 174 -18.85 -11.63 -1.18
C SER A 174 -18.14 -10.68 -0.21
N VAL A 175 -17.64 -9.56 -0.72
CA VAL A 175 -16.91 -8.56 0.05
C VAL A 175 -17.46 -7.16 -0.21
N GLN A 176 -17.56 -6.39 0.86
CA GLN A 176 -17.94 -4.99 0.84
C GLN A 176 -16.71 -4.13 1.11
N LEU A 177 -16.45 -3.19 0.21
CA LEU A 177 -15.46 -2.13 0.35
C LEU A 177 -16.21 -0.83 0.65
N SER A 178 -15.91 -0.19 1.76
CA SER A 178 -16.44 1.14 2.09
C SER A 178 -15.32 2.17 1.95
N ILE A 179 -15.53 3.16 1.09
CA ILE A 179 -14.54 4.19 0.76
C ILE A 179 -14.67 5.36 1.72
N ASP A 180 -13.53 5.74 2.26
CA ASP A 180 -13.41 6.83 3.20
C ASP A 180 -13.50 8.21 2.52
N GLU A 181 -13.84 9.23 3.30
CA GLU A 181 -13.93 10.60 2.81
C GLU A 181 -12.58 11.20 2.41
N GLY A 182 -11.53 10.80 3.12
CA GLY A 182 -10.15 11.26 2.89
C GLY A 182 -9.40 10.57 1.77
N TYR A 183 -10.01 9.55 1.14
CA TYR A 183 -9.36 8.69 0.16
C TYR A 183 -8.59 9.48 -0.93
N PRO A 184 -7.34 9.10 -1.27
CA PRO A 184 -6.59 7.90 -0.84
C PRO A 184 -5.88 8.02 0.52
N SER A 185 -6.05 9.15 1.22
CA SER A 185 -5.46 9.41 2.53
C SER A 185 -6.43 9.13 3.68
N THR A 186 -5.91 9.09 4.90
CA THR A 186 -6.67 8.97 6.15
C THR A 186 -6.71 10.28 6.94
N LEU A 187 -6.12 11.36 6.41
CA LEU A 187 -5.98 12.64 7.11
C LEU A 187 -7.31 13.27 7.56
N LEU A 188 -8.44 12.87 6.96
CA LEU A 188 -9.78 13.35 7.33
C LEU A 188 -10.49 12.44 8.35
N ASN A 189 -9.93 11.27 8.69
CA ASN A 189 -10.54 10.31 9.60
C ASN A 189 -9.61 9.96 10.76
N GLU A 190 -9.87 10.57 11.92
CA GLU A 190 -9.16 10.28 13.18
C GLU A 190 -9.55 8.90 13.75
N VAL A 191 -10.72 8.38 13.38
CA VAL A 191 -11.33 7.19 14.00
C VAL A 191 -10.83 5.88 13.37
N ASP A 192 -10.60 5.86 12.06
CA ASP A 192 -10.19 4.65 11.33
C ASP A 192 -8.98 4.94 10.42
N PRO A 193 -7.82 4.28 10.65
CA PRO A 193 -6.57 4.58 9.97
C PRO A 193 -6.49 3.98 8.55
N LEU A 194 -7.62 3.64 7.91
CA LEU A 194 -7.64 3.01 6.60
C LEU A 194 -8.57 3.74 5.62
N PRO A 195 -8.08 4.09 4.42
CA PRO A 195 -8.86 4.81 3.41
C PRO A 195 -9.92 3.93 2.74
N ILE A 196 -9.82 2.60 2.87
CA ILE A 196 -10.85 1.63 2.44
C ILE A 196 -11.07 0.64 3.57
N LYS A 197 -12.33 0.49 4.00
CA LYS A 197 -12.73 -0.53 4.98
C LYS A 197 -13.22 -1.77 4.24
N ILE A 198 -12.60 -2.92 4.52
CA ILE A 198 -12.92 -4.20 3.87
C ILE A 198 -13.71 -5.06 4.87
N LYS A 199 -14.93 -5.47 4.49
CA LYS A 199 -15.79 -6.36 5.28
C LYS A 199 -16.29 -7.52 4.42
N VAL A 200 -16.06 -8.75 4.85
CA VAL A 200 -16.61 -9.94 4.17
C VAL A 200 -18.10 -10.05 4.54
N LYS A 201 -18.98 -10.17 3.54
CA LYS A 201 -20.43 -10.35 3.74
C LYS A 201 -20.83 -11.80 3.86
N SER A 202 -20.30 -12.64 2.97
CA SER A 202 -20.58 -14.06 2.95
C SER A 202 -19.48 -14.81 2.20
N THR A 203 -19.11 -15.97 2.71
CA THR A 203 -18.20 -16.88 2.02
C THR A 203 -18.43 -18.32 2.47
N ASN A 204 -18.12 -19.26 1.59
CA ASN A 204 -18.04 -20.68 1.90
C ASN A 204 -16.61 -21.20 2.09
N PHE A 205 -15.61 -20.32 2.05
CA PHE A 205 -14.25 -20.67 2.43
C PHE A 205 -14.11 -20.82 3.96
N PRO A 206 -13.16 -21.65 4.44
CA PRO A 206 -12.80 -21.71 5.84
C PRO A 206 -12.23 -20.38 6.34
N ASP A 207 -12.49 -20.05 7.62
CA ASP A 207 -12.07 -18.82 8.28
C ASP A 207 -10.57 -18.52 8.13
N SER A 208 -9.73 -19.55 8.11
CA SER A 208 -8.28 -19.38 7.93
C SER A 208 -7.90 -18.79 6.57
N ILE A 209 -8.58 -19.21 5.49
CA ILE A 209 -8.34 -18.71 4.13
C ILE A 209 -8.97 -17.32 4.00
N GLU A 210 -10.20 -17.14 4.48
CA GLU A 210 -10.85 -15.83 4.51
C GLU A 210 -9.97 -14.80 5.24
N THR A 211 -9.55 -15.13 6.46
CA THR A 211 -8.70 -14.26 7.29
C THR A 211 -7.38 -13.95 6.60
N MET A 212 -6.74 -14.93 5.96
CA MET A 212 -5.49 -14.72 5.23
C MET A 212 -5.66 -13.73 4.07
N ILE A 213 -6.68 -13.92 3.22
CA ILE A 213 -6.92 -13.06 2.06
C ILE A 213 -7.34 -11.65 2.52
N THR A 214 -8.27 -11.56 3.46
CA THR A 214 -8.79 -10.29 3.97
C THR A 214 -7.68 -9.48 4.67
N LYS A 215 -6.86 -10.11 5.51
CA LYS A 215 -5.73 -9.42 6.17
C LYS A 215 -4.70 -8.93 5.17
N GLN A 216 -4.38 -9.72 4.15
CA GLN A 216 -3.47 -9.27 3.09
C GLN A 216 -4.05 -8.09 2.30
N ALA A 217 -5.34 -8.11 1.97
CA ALA A 217 -6.01 -7.00 1.30
C ALA A 217 -6.01 -5.71 2.15
N ILE A 218 -6.24 -5.83 3.46
CA ILE A 218 -6.18 -4.71 4.40
C ILE A 218 -4.75 -4.15 4.48
N GLU A 219 -3.75 -5.02 4.61
CA GLU A 219 -2.35 -4.62 4.67
C GLU A 219 -1.88 -3.96 3.36
N LEU A 220 -2.36 -4.44 2.20
CA LEU A 220 -2.14 -3.80 0.90
C LEU A 220 -2.66 -2.36 0.89
N VAL A 221 -3.90 -2.15 1.33
CA VAL A 221 -4.49 -0.80 1.45
C VAL A 221 -3.64 0.08 2.37
N ARG A 222 -3.21 -0.46 3.52
CA ARG A 222 -2.37 0.25 4.49
C ARG A 222 -1.05 0.69 3.87
N ARG A 223 -0.37 -0.19 3.14
CA ARG A 223 0.92 0.10 2.49
C ARG A 223 0.77 1.13 1.37
N CYS A 224 -0.27 1.05 0.55
CA CYS A 224 -0.55 2.09 -0.46
C CYS A 224 -0.83 3.45 0.17
N CYS A 225 -1.56 3.50 1.30
CA CYS A 225 -1.80 4.73 2.05
C CYS A 225 -0.50 5.36 2.58
N GLN A 226 0.53 4.54 2.87
CA GLN A 226 1.88 4.98 3.25
C GLN A 226 2.74 5.42 2.05
N GLY A 227 2.16 5.56 0.85
CA GLY A 227 2.87 6.01 -0.34
C GLY A 227 3.68 4.92 -1.06
N ARG A 228 3.45 3.63 -0.73
CA ARG A 228 4.10 2.53 -1.45
C ARG A 228 3.47 2.32 -2.82
N ASP A 229 4.31 2.01 -3.80
CA ASP A 229 3.84 1.57 -5.12
C ASP A 229 2.98 0.29 -4.97
N PRO A 230 1.88 0.14 -5.74
CA PRO A 230 0.97 -0.99 -5.60
C PRO A 230 1.63 -2.37 -5.71
N VAL A 231 2.67 -2.52 -6.54
CA VAL A 231 3.38 -3.80 -6.71
C VAL A 231 4.21 -4.11 -5.46
N GLN A 232 4.93 -3.12 -4.94
CA GLN A 232 5.69 -3.27 -3.70
C GLN A 232 4.76 -3.50 -2.50
N ALA A 233 3.66 -2.76 -2.42
CA ALA A 233 2.64 -2.91 -1.39
C ALA A 233 2.03 -4.32 -1.38
N LEU A 234 1.80 -4.91 -2.55
CA LEU A 234 1.31 -6.28 -2.69
C LEU A 234 2.33 -7.32 -2.19
N GLN A 235 3.60 -7.13 -2.51
CA GLN A 235 4.67 -8.02 -2.05
C GLN A 235 4.88 -7.93 -0.54
N MET A 236 4.87 -6.71 0.01
CA MET A 236 5.03 -6.46 1.45
C MET A 236 3.82 -6.89 2.29
N SER A 237 2.63 -6.94 1.69
CA SER A 237 1.41 -7.39 2.37
C SER A 237 1.28 -8.91 2.44
N ASN A 238 2.19 -9.66 1.81
CA ASN A 238 2.15 -11.12 1.84
C ASN A 238 2.33 -11.64 3.29
N PRO A 239 1.38 -12.41 3.83
CA PRO A 239 1.50 -12.97 5.18
C PRO A 239 2.64 -14.00 5.28
N ILE A 240 3.07 -14.56 4.14
CA ILE A 240 4.23 -15.42 4.07
C ILE A 240 5.47 -14.54 3.97
N ARG A 241 6.41 -14.73 4.91
CA ARG A 241 7.68 -13.99 4.91
C ARG A 241 8.46 -14.27 3.64
N ALA A 242 9.18 -13.26 3.16
CA ALA A 242 10.09 -13.43 2.04
C ALA A 242 11.25 -14.38 2.43
N PRO A 243 11.78 -15.17 1.48
CA PRO A 243 12.97 -15.99 1.70
C PRO A 243 14.16 -15.17 2.20
N ARG A 244 15.06 -15.77 2.97
CA ARG A 244 16.29 -15.08 3.40
C ARG A 244 17.15 -14.74 2.19
N GLY A 245 17.59 -13.48 2.09
CA GLY A 245 18.35 -13.00 0.93
C GLY A 245 17.51 -12.72 -0.31
N PHE A 246 16.17 -12.76 -0.21
CA PHE A 246 15.32 -12.21 -1.26
C PHE A 246 15.48 -10.68 -1.29
N VAL A 247 16.37 -10.22 -2.16
CA VAL A 247 16.51 -8.81 -2.46
C VAL A 247 15.33 -8.43 -3.35
N MET A 248 14.39 -7.68 -2.79
CA MET A 248 13.37 -7.00 -3.59
C MET A 248 14.10 -6.27 -4.72
N PRO A 249 13.63 -6.30 -5.98
CA PRO A 249 14.20 -5.50 -7.05
C PRO A 249 13.96 -4.02 -6.73
N GLN A 250 14.81 -3.48 -5.87
CA GLN A 250 14.92 -2.05 -5.61
C GLN A 250 15.65 -1.50 -6.83
N GLY A 251 15.03 -0.53 -7.51
CA GLY A 251 15.67 0.18 -8.61
C GLY A 251 17.02 0.72 -8.16
N GLY A 252 18.10 0.13 -8.68
CA GLY A 252 19.49 0.52 -8.42
C GLY A 252 20.11 -0.14 -7.20
N GLU A 253 20.87 -1.21 -7.43
CA GLU A 253 21.89 -1.67 -6.49
C GLU A 253 22.81 -0.50 -6.15
N ARG A 254 22.72 0.02 -4.92
CA ARG A 254 23.78 0.87 -4.38
C ARG A 254 24.91 -0.05 -3.98
N SER A 255 25.80 -0.37 -4.93
CA SER A 255 27.13 -0.92 -4.61
C SER A 255 27.71 -0.05 -3.50
N ALA A 256 28.24 -0.65 -2.42
CA ALA A 256 28.89 0.08 -1.35
C ALA A 256 30.07 0.89 -1.93
N ARG A 257 29.80 2.13 -2.34
CA ARG A 257 30.82 3.06 -2.79
C ARG A 257 31.47 3.57 -1.51
N ILE A 258 32.77 3.34 -1.39
CA ILE A 258 33.63 4.07 -0.45
C ILE A 258 33.35 5.55 -0.72
N THR A 259 32.70 6.21 0.23
CA THR A 259 32.34 7.62 0.10
C THR A 259 33.59 8.47 0.33
N LYS A 260 33.60 9.69 -0.20
CA LYS A 260 34.69 10.64 0.10
C LYS A 260 34.85 10.88 1.61
N ASP A 261 33.78 10.71 2.38
CA ASP A 261 33.80 10.86 3.83
C ASP A 261 34.52 9.69 4.51
N THR A 262 34.27 8.44 4.09
CA THR A 262 35.04 7.29 4.61
C THR A 262 36.54 7.38 4.34
N ILE A 263 36.96 8.05 3.26
CA ILE A 263 38.39 8.28 2.98
C ILE A 263 38.97 9.34 3.93
N LYS A 264 38.24 10.43 4.19
CA LYS A 264 38.65 11.48 5.12
C LYS A 264 38.78 10.95 6.56
N ASP A 265 37.87 10.09 6.99
CA ASP A 265 37.91 9.49 8.32
C ASP A 265 39.18 8.63 8.50
N LEU A 266 39.54 7.83 7.47
CA LEU A 266 40.77 7.04 7.48
C LEU A 266 42.05 7.89 7.46
N GLU A 267 42.03 9.03 6.75
CA GLU A 267 43.14 9.99 6.76
C GLU A 267 43.31 10.62 8.15
N HIS A 268 42.21 11.00 8.79
CA HIS A 268 42.20 11.52 10.15
C HIS A 268 42.77 10.51 11.16
N ASP A 269 42.29 9.26 11.12
CA ASP A 269 42.78 8.20 12.00
C ASP A 269 44.29 7.98 11.85
N ARG A 270 44.77 7.97 10.59
CA ARG A 270 46.20 7.86 10.29
C ARG A 270 46.99 9.02 10.89
N GLU A 271 46.52 10.25 10.76
CA GLU A 271 47.18 11.44 11.32
C GLU A 271 47.22 11.41 12.86
N THR A 272 46.10 11.07 13.50
CA THR A 272 46.01 10.92 14.95
C THR A 272 46.99 9.86 15.44
N LEU A 273 47.03 8.67 14.81
CA LEU A 273 47.94 7.60 15.19
C LEU A 273 49.42 8.00 15.04
N LEU A 274 49.76 8.73 13.97
CA LEU A 274 51.11 9.27 13.78
C LEU A 274 51.47 10.28 14.87
N LYS A 275 50.53 11.14 15.27
CA LYS A 275 50.74 12.13 16.34
C LYS A 275 50.89 11.45 17.71
N MET A 276 50.07 10.46 18.01
CA MET A 276 50.18 9.65 19.23
C MET A 276 51.53 8.93 19.31
N LYS A 277 52.00 8.35 18.19
CA LYS A 277 53.31 7.71 18.12
C LYS A 277 54.43 8.69 18.47
N LYS A 278 54.46 9.86 17.82
CA LYS A 278 55.45 10.92 18.11
C LYS A 278 55.46 11.33 19.58
N LEU A 279 54.29 11.49 20.19
CA LEU A 279 54.18 11.86 21.61
C LEU A 279 54.66 10.74 22.55
N LYS A 280 54.41 9.47 22.21
CA LYS A 280 54.96 8.31 22.95
C LYS A 280 56.47 8.24 22.82
N ASP A 281 57.01 8.46 21.62
CA ASP A 281 58.46 8.47 21.38
C ASP A 281 59.14 9.56 22.23
N VAL A 282 58.55 10.76 22.33
CA VAL A 282 59.05 11.84 23.20
C VAL A 282 59.06 11.45 24.68
N ASP A 283 58.03 10.73 25.16
CA ASP A 283 57.97 10.29 26.56
C ASP A 283 58.99 9.19 26.88
N GLN A 284 59.25 8.29 25.92
CA GLN A 284 60.08 7.10 26.09
C GLN A 284 61.55 7.30 25.67
N ALA A 285 61.88 8.39 24.98
CA ALA A 285 63.24 8.64 24.50
C ALA A 285 64.25 8.69 25.65
N LYS A 286 65.29 7.85 25.54
CA LYS A 286 66.42 7.76 26.47
C LYS A 286 67.70 8.23 25.78
N GLN A 287 68.66 8.72 26.54
CA GLN A 287 69.96 9.10 26.00
C GLN A 287 70.73 7.87 25.52
N ALA A 288 71.37 7.95 24.35
CA ALA A 288 72.05 6.82 23.71
C ALA A 288 73.19 6.23 24.58
N HIS A 289 73.85 7.05 25.40
CA HIS A 289 74.96 6.62 26.26
C HIS A 289 74.55 6.36 27.72
N ASN A 290 73.29 6.63 28.09
CA ASN A 290 72.80 6.41 29.44
C ASN A 290 71.31 6.05 29.42
N HIS A 291 71.01 4.74 29.43
CA HIS A 291 69.64 4.22 29.45
C HIS A 291 68.83 4.62 30.70
N LYS A 292 69.45 5.24 31.71
CA LYS A 292 68.78 5.78 32.90
C LYS A 292 68.46 7.27 32.77
N ALA A 293 69.12 8.00 31.87
CA ALA A 293 68.85 9.42 31.61
C ALA A 293 67.84 9.57 30.46
N ALA A 294 66.76 10.30 30.71
CA ALA A 294 65.80 10.65 29.66
C ALA A 294 66.44 11.62 28.66
N LEU A 295 66.14 11.45 27.37
CA LEU A 295 66.62 12.34 26.32
C LEU A 295 65.96 13.73 26.43
N ASN A 296 64.66 13.74 26.74
CA ASN A 296 63.85 14.95 26.82
C ASN A 296 63.68 15.44 28.26
N SER A 297 63.47 16.75 28.42
CA SER A 297 63.28 17.37 29.73
C SER A 297 62.05 16.81 30.46
N THR A 298 62.02 16.95 31.78
CA THR A 298 60.86 16.55 32.59
C THR A 298 59.58 17.30 32.19
N LYS A 299 59.72 18.57 31.77
CA LYS A 299 58.62 19.41 31.30
C LYS A 299 58.06 18.89 29.97
N GLU A 300 58.91 18.64 28.98
CA GLU A 300 58.49 18.14 27.65
C GLU A 300 57.77 16.79 27.74
N ARG A 301 58.25 15.88 28.58
CA ARG A 301 57.59 14.59 28.80
C ARG A 301 56.22 14.75 29.48
N LYS A 302 56.12 15.66 30.45
CA LYS A 302 54.84 15.97 31.12
C LYS A 302 53.84 16.60 30.15
N ASP A 303 54.28 17.49 29.28
CA ASP A 303 53.44 18.13 28.27
C ASP A 303 53.03 17.12 27.18
N ALA A 304 53.93 16.22 26.76
CA ALA A 304 53.62 15.14 25.82
C ALA A 304 52.55 14.18 26.36
N ARG A 305 52.61 13.81 27.65
CA ARG A 305 51.58 13.00 28.31
C ARG A 305 50.23 13.71 28.37
N ARG A 306 50.23 15.01 28.69
CA ARG A 306 49.00 15.81 28.72
C ARG A 306 48.35 15.90 27.35
N GLU A 307 49.13 16.14 26.30
CA GLU A 307 48.62 16.17 24.93
C GLU A 307 48.16 14.79 24.46
N LEU A 308 48.85 13.71 24.83
CA LEU A 308 48.42 12.35 24.52
C LEU A 308 47.08 12.01 25.18
N ASN A 309 46.89 12.38 26.46
CA ASN A 309 45.62 12.19 27.15
C ASN A 309 44.48 13.02 26.54
N LYS A 310 44.76 14.27 26.12
CA LYS A 310 43.77 15.11 25.42
C LYS A 310 43.37 14.52 24.07
N LEU A 311 44.33 14.01 23.29
CA LEU A 311 44.04 13.35 22.01
C LEU A 311 43.21 12.09 22.23
N ALA A 312 43.58 11.25 23.20
CA ALA A 312 42.82 10.05 23.52
C ALA A 312 41.36 10.37 23.92
N HIS A 313 41.14 11.42 24.72
CA HIS A 313 39.78 11.84 25.09
C HIS A 313 38.94 12.29 23.89
N ARG A 314 39.54 13.06 22.97
CA ARG A 314 38.84 13.51 21.75
C ARG A 314 38.48 12.36 20.81
N GLU A 315 39.34 11.34 20.70
CA GLU A 315 39.02 10.15 19.91
C GLU A 315 37.88 9.35 20.53
N ILE A 316 37.86 9.20 21.86
CA ILE A 316 36.74 8.55 22.56
C ILE A 316 35.42 9.29 22.31
N GLU A 317 35.40 10.62 22.43
CA GLU A 317 34.18 11.41 22.15
C GLU A 317 33.70 11.26 20.71
N ARG A 318 34.63 11.22 19.74
CA ARG A 318 34.33 11.03 18.32
C ARG A 318 33.80 9.63 18.03
N ASP A 319 34.40 8.61 18.63
CA ASP A 319 33.95 7.21 18.51
C ASP A 319 32.54 7.05 19.08
N ASP A 320 32.24 7.66 20.24
CA ASP A 320 30.90 7.67 20.84
C ASP A 320 29.86 8.36 19.91
N GLU A 321 30.24 9.44 19.24
CA GLU A 321 29.36 10.11 18.26
C GLU A 321 29.12 9.25 17.02
N LEU A 322 30.15 8.58 16.51
CA LEU A 322 30.04 7.66 15.38
C LEU A 322 29.18 6.46 15.75
N GLU A 323 29.34 5.89 16.94
CA GLU A 323 28.51 4.79 17.44
C GLU A 323 27.03 5.21 17.55
N LYS A 324 26.74 6.40 18.08
CA LYS A 324 25.38 6.95 18.10
C LYS A 324 24.80 7.13 16.69
N LYS A 325 25.60 7.63 15.74
CA LYS A 325 25.19 7.76 14.34
C LYS A 325 24.95 6.41 13.69
N MET A 326 25.79 5.42 13.95
CA MET A 326 25.62 4.05 13.44
C MET A 326 24.39 3.38 14.05
N SER A 327 24.18 3.50 15.36
CA SER A 327 22.98 2.98 16.04
C SER A 327 21.71 3.64 15.50
N GLN A 328 21.71 4.96 15.30
CA GLN A 328 20.61 5.66 14.66
C GLN A 328 20.38 5.18 13.21
N ALA A 329 21.45 5.01 12.43
CA ALA A 329 21.37 4.48 11.07
C ALA A 329 20.89 3.02 11.03
N GLU A 330 21.24 2.19 12.02
CA GLU A 330 20.72 0.84 12.19
C GLU A 330 19.24 0.84 12.55
N ILE A 331 18.81 1.72 13.45
CA ILE A 331 17.40 1.92 13.77
C ILE A 331 16.64 2.35 12.52
N ASP A 332 17.18 3.29 11.74
CA ASP A 332 16.53 3.78 10.54
C ASP A 332 16.56 2.74 9.41
N ARG A 333 17.64 1.95 9.29
CA ARG A 333 17.70 0.79 8.40
C ARG A 333 16.70 -0.29 8.82
N ALA A 334 16.57 -0.57 10.11
CA ALA A 334 15.61 -1.52 10.66
C ALA A 334 14.17 -1.04 10.45
N LYS A 335 13.91 0.27 10.55
CA LYS A 335 12.63 0.87 10.15
C LYS A 335 12.36 0.65 8.67
N VAL A 336 13.32 0.91 7.79
CA VAL A 336 13.20 0.67 6.33
C VAL A 336 12.98 -0.81 6.03
N GLU A 337 13.70 -1.71 6.69
CA GLU A 337 13.57 -3.17 6.55
C GLU A 337 12.22 -3.67 7.09
N ALA A 338 11.72 -3.07 8.16
CA ALA A 338 10.34 -3.24 8.63
C ALA A 338 9.29 -2.54 7.74
N GLY A 339 9.74 -1.84 6.70
CA GLY A 339 8.90 -1.20 5.70
C GLY A 339 8.31 0.14 6.12
N TRP A 340 8.85 0.80 7.14
CA TRP A 340 8.56 2.18 7.51
C TRP A 340 9.42 3.11 6.65
N GLN A 341 8.77 3.83 5.75
CA GLN A 341 9.36 4.92 5.00
C GLN A 341 8.23 5.95 4.89
N ASP A 342 8.28 6.95 5.76
CA ASP A 342 7.52 8.18 5.56
C ASP A 342 8.14 8.89 4.35
N ASP A 343 7.32 9.44 3.45
CA ASP A 343 7.62 10.53 2.49
C ASP A 343 6.88 10.38 1.14
N GLY A 344 6.17 9.29 0.89
CA GLY A 344 5.32 9.15 -0.31
C GLY A 344 3.94 9.77 -0.11
N ASP A 345 3.47 10.58 -1.07
CA ASP A 345 2.05 10.96 -1.14
C ASP A 345 1.19 9.67 -1.17
N PRO A 346 0.06 9.60 -0.43
CA PRO A 346 -0.82 8.43 -0.42
C PRO A 346 -1.20 7.97 -1.83
N VAL A 347 -0.99 6.68 -2.11
CA VAL A 347 -1.27 6.08 -3.42
C VAL A 347 -2.66 5.48 -3.42
N ALA A 348 -3.33 5.62 -4.56
CA ALA A 348 -4.63 5.01 -4.82
C ALA A 348 -4.55 3.47 -4.71
N SER A 349 -5.39 2.90 -3.85
CA SER A 349 -5.39 1.49 -3.43
C SER A 349 -6.61 0.69 -3.88
N LEU A 350 -7.64 1.31 -4.45
CA LEU A 350 -8.90 0.61 -4.76
C LEU A 350 -8.69 -0.41 -5.87
N LEU A 351 -8.08 0.01 -6.97
CA LEU A 351 -7.80 -0.86 -8.10
C LEU A 351 -6.83 -2.00 -7.73
N PRO A 352 -5.67 -1.73 -7.10
CA PRO A 352 -4.78 -2.79 -6.63
C PRO A 352 -5.47 -3.81 -5.71
N THR A 353 -6.31 -3.35 -4.78
CA THR A 353 -7.01 -4.23 -3.85
C THR A 353 -8.04 -5.10 -4.57
N VAL A 354 -8.83 -4.54 -5.49
CA VAL A 354 -9.79 -5.34 -6.28
C VAL A 354 -9.06 -6.34 -7.18
N HIS A 355 -7.97 -5.92 -7.83
CA HIS A 355 -7.15 -6.80 -8.64
C HIS A 355 -6.60 -7.97 -7.80
N PHE A 356 -6.03 -7.68 -6.64
CA PHE A 356 -5.56 -8.69 -5.69
C PHE A 356 -6.66 -9.67 -5.28
N LEU A 357 -7.87 -9.19 -4.99
CA LEU A 357 -9.01 -10.04 -4.62
C LEU A 357 -9.43 -10.94 -5.78
N ILE A 358 -9.54 -10.41 -7.00
CA ILE A 358 -9.83 -11.21 -8.21
C ILE A 358 -8.76 -12.28 -8.39
N GLU A 359 -7.49 -11.88 -8.40
CA GLU A 359 -6.40 -12.83 -8.61
C GLU A 359 -6.34 -13.88 -7.50
N SER A 360 -6.53 -13.49 -6.25
CA SER A 360 -6.41 -14.42 -5.12
C SER A 360 -7.57 -15.38 -5.03
N ILE A 361 -8.80 -14.94 -5.35
CA ILE A 361 -10.01 -15.75 -5.20
C ILE A 361 -10.29 -16.53 -6.49
N VAL A 362 -10.35 -15.85 -7.63
CA VAL A 362 -10.71 -16.47 -8.91
C VAL A 362 -9.62 -17.43 -9.37
N LYS A 363 -8.32 -17.07 -9.24
CA LYS A 363 -7.25 -18.02 -9.56
C LYS A 363 -7.22 -19.18 -8.57
N PHE A 364 -7.51 -18.95 -7.30
CA PHE A 364 -7.56 -20.04 -6.32
C PHE A 364 -8.69 -21.03 -6.62
N GLN A 365 -9.88 -20.54 -6.97
CA GLN A 365 -11.02 -21.39 -7.32
C GLN A 365 -10.73 -22.33 -8.51
N ASN A 366 -9.93 -21.85 -9.46
CA ASN A 366 -9.56 -22.58 -10.67
C ASN A 366 -8.14 -23.19 -10.60
N SER A 367 -7.46 -23.11 -9.45
CA SER A 367 -6.07 -23.55 -9.34
C SER A 367 -5.94 -25.07 -9.32
N THR A 368 -4.98 -25.57 -10.08
CA THR A 368 -4.50 -26.94 -10.02
C THR A 368 -3.17 -27.00 -9.29
N CYS A 369 -2.92 -28.10 -8.59
CA CYS A 369 -1.68 -28.29 -7.85
C CYS A 369 -0.55 -28.55 -8.85
N PRO A 370 0.54 -27.78 -8.84
CA PRO A 370 1.61 -27.96 -9.82
C PRO A 370 2.28 -29.33 -9.80
N VAL A 371 2.21 -30.05 -8.66
CA VAL A 371 2.88 -31.34 -8.47
C VAL A 371 2.03 -32.52 -8.97
N CYS A 372 0.74 -32.57 -8.63
CA CYS A 372 -0.15 -33.68 -9.02
C CYS A 372 -1.09 -33.33 -10.18
N SER A 373 -1.13 -32.07 -10.62
CA SER A 373 -2.05 -31.53 -11.65
C SER A 373 -3.55 -31.63 -11.32
N GLU A 374 -3.94 -32.16 -10.16
CA GLU A 374 -5.32 -32.18 -9.70
C GLU A 374 -5.76 -30.82 -9.16
N ARG A 375 -7.08 -30.57 -9.11
CA ARG A 375 -7.64 -29.34 -8.51
C ARG A 375 -7.28 -29.24 -7.03
N VAL A 376 -6.80 -28.06 -6.61
CA VAL A 376 -6.41 -27.81 -5.22
C VAL A 376 -7.63 -27.76 -4.29
N LEU A 377 -8.74 -27.24 -4.81
CA LEU A 377 -10.00 -27.19 -4.09
C LEU A 377 -10.84 -28.44 -4.38
N PRO A 378 -11.48 -29.03 -3.36
CA PRO A 378 -12.44 -30.10 -3.57
C PRO A 378 -13.66 -29.59 -4.34
N GLU A 379 -14.41 -30.49 -4.96
CA GLU A 379 -15.64 -30.12 -5.66
C GLU A 379 -16.69 -29.56 -4.71
N ASN A 380 -16.80 -30.11 -3.50
CA ASN A 380 -17.80 -29.69 -2.54
C ASN A 380 -17.19 -28.77 -1.46
N PRO A 381 -17.70 -27.54 -1.25
CA PRO A 381 -17.16 -26.61 -0.25
C PRO A 381 -17.20 -27.13 1.19
N ASN A 382 -18.15 -28.02 1.50
CA ASN A 382 -18.25 -28.62 2.83
C ASN A 382 -17.07 -29.55 3.13
N ASP A 383 -16.51 -30.21 2.12
CA ASP A 383 -15.33 -31.06 2.30
C ASP A 383 -14.10 -30.20 2.57
N LEU A 384 -14.02 -29.00 1.99
CA LEU A 384 -12.96 -28.04 2.31
C LEU A 384 -12.99 -27.65 3.79
N LYS A 385 -14.16 -27.41 4.39
CA LYS A 385 -14.27 -27.09 5.83
C LYS A 385 -13.73 -28.21 6.73
N LYS A 386 -14.07 -29.47 6.42
CA LYS A 386 -13.56 -30.64 7.14
C LYS A 386 -12.03 -30.74 7.13
N LEU A 387 -11.35 -30.21 6.11
CA LEU A 387 -9.88 -30.18 6.05
C LEU A 387 -9.23 -29.22 7.05
N PHE A 388 -9.96 -28.20 7.52
CA PHE A 388 -9.47 -27.18 8.45
C PHE A 388 -9.99 -27.34 9.89
N GLU A 389 -11.01 -28.15 10.10
CA GLU A 389 -11.56 -28.42 11.43
C GLU A 389 -10.50 -29.08 12.34
N LYS A 390 -10.22 -28.40 13.46
CA LYS A 390 -9.49 -29.00 14.59
C LYS A 390 -10.39 -30.07 15.19
N SER A 391 -9.82 -31.22 15.57
CA SER A 391 -10.61 -32.24 16.26
C SER A 391 -10.95 -31.72 17.65
N ALA A 392 -12.25 -31.55 17.92
CA ALA A 392 -12.75 -31.13 19.22
C ALA A 392 -12.37 -32.12 20.33
N ASP A 393 -12.43 -33.42 20.05
CA ASP A 393 -11.88 -34.46 20.90
C ASP A 393 -10.47 -34.81 20.44
N GLY A 394 -9.47 -34.61 21.30
CA GLY A 394 -8.10 -35.03 21.02
C GLY A 394 -8.07 -36.47 20.48
N ASP A 395 -7.20 -36.76 19.51
CA ASP A 395 -7.11 -37.99 18.69
C ASP A 395 -7.01 -39.33 19.49
N LYS A 396 -7.19 -39.32 20.81
CA LYS A 396 -7.04 -40.47 21.72
C LYS A 396 -8.12 -41.55 21.54
N ARG A 397 -9.33 -41.24 21.06
CA ARG A 397 -10.44 -42.22 20.93
C ARG A 397 -10.74 -42.73 19.51
N LYS A 398 -10.05 -42.23 18.48
CA LYS A 398 -10.31 -42.62 17.09
C LYS A 398 -9.64 -43.94 16.72
N SER A 399 -10.31 -44.73 15.89
CA SER A 399 -9.75 -45.98 15.36
C SER A 399 -8.48 -45.72 14.53
N ALA A 400 -7.62 -46.71 14.38
CA ALA A 400 -6.40 -46.57 13.57
C ALA A 400 -6.74 -46.21 12.10
N GLU A 401 -7.84 -46.73 11.59
CA GLU A 401 -8.34 -46.47 10.23
C GLU A 401 -8.83 -45.02 10.07
N GLU A 402 -9.60 -44.50 11.02
CA GLU A 402 -10.02 -43.08 11.02
C GLU A 402 -8.83 -42.13 11.09
N LYS A 403 -7.81 -42.47 11.89
CA LYS A 403 -6.57 -41.70 11.97
C LYS A 403 -5.84 -41.68 10.63
N LYS A 404 -5.75 -42.82 9.95
CA LYS A 404 -5.14 -42.94 8.62
C LYS A 404 -5.92 -42.13 7.58
N ALA A 405 -7.24 -42.28 7.51
CA ALA A 405 -8.10 -41.54 6.58
C ALA A 405 -8.00 -40.03 6.82
N ARG A 406 -7.98 -39.58 8.08
CA ARG A 406 -7.81 -38.17 8.42
C ARG A 406 -6.42 -37.64 8.04
N LYS A 407 -5.37 -38.45 8.20
CA LYS A 407 -4.01 -38.07 7.77
C LYS A 407 -3.96 -37.89 6.25
N GLU A 408 -4.59 -38.78 5.48
CA GLU A 408 -4.69 -38.63 4.02
C GLU A 408 -5.50 -37.40 3.62
N MET A 409 -6.62 -37.11 4.29
CA MET A 409 -7.39 -35.88 4.04
C MET A 409 -6.54 -34.63 4.32
N LYS A 410 -5.80 -34.58 5.43
CA LYS A 410 -4.92 -33.44 5.76
C LYS A 410 -3.84 -33.19 4.70
N LYS A 411 -3.36 -34.22 4.00
CA LYS A 411 -2.43 -34.05 2.87
C LYS A 411 -3.07 -33.32 1.70
N LYS A 412 -4.39 -33.39 1.53
CA LYS A 412 -5.14 -32.65 0.50
C LYS A 412 -5.52 -31.22 0.94
N ARG A 413 -5.09 -30.76 2.12
CA ARG A 413 -5.36 -29.37 2.54
C ARG A 413 -4.67 -28.38 1.60
N PRO A 414 -5.36 -27.35 1.10
CA PRO A 414 -4.74 -26.32 0.28
C PRO A 414 -3.80 -25.46 1.12
N VAL A 415 -2.60 -25.22 0.59
CA VAL A 415 -1.56 -24.38 1.19
C VAL A 415 -1.01 -23.44 0.13
N ARG A 416 -0.92 -22.15 0.47
CA ARG A 416 -0.38 -21.11 -0.41
C ARG A 416 1.11 -20.95 -0.14
N CYS A 417 1.91 -20.82 -1.20
CA CYS A 417 3.34 -20.49 -1.11
C CYS A 417 3.58 -18.98 -1.28
N TYR A 418 4.80 -18.52 -0.99
CA TYR A 418 5.17 -17.09 -1.16
C TYR A 418 4.90 -16.56 -2.57
N CYS A 419 5.12 -17.39 -3.60
CA CYS A 419 4.85 -17.06 -5.00
C CYS A 419 3.36 -16.99 -5.39
N ASN A 420 2.43 -17.08 -4.43
CA ASN A 420 0.98 -17.12 -4.59
C ASN A 420 0.39 -18.35 -5.28
N CYS A 421 1.21 -19.35 -5.63
CA CYS A 421 0.70 -20.64 -6.07
C CYS A 421 0.17 -21.47 -4.89
N TRP A 422 -0.87 -22.25 -5.18
CA TRP A 422 -1.52 -23.14 -4.21
C TRP A 422 -1.14 -24.59 -4.48
N TYR A 423 -0.90 -25.34 -3.41
CA TYR A 423 -0.52 -26.75 -3.43
C TYR A 423 -1.36 -27.54 -2.44
N HIS A 424 -1.49 -28.84 -2.66
CA HIS A 424 -1.88 -29.75 -1.59
C HIS A 424 -0.75 -29.86 -0.57
N ALA A 425 -1.06 -29.81 0.74
CA ALA A 425 -0.07 -29.85 1.81
C ALA A 425 0.91 -31.04 1.67
N GLY A 426 0.41 -32.23 1.34
CA GLY A 426 1.26 -33.42 1.15
C GLY A 426 2.08 -33.37 -0.13
N CYS A 427 1.60 -32.70 -1.18
CA CYS A 427 2.37 -32.48 -2.40
C CYS A 427 3.49 -31.46 -2.16
N LEU A 428 3.20 -30.37 -1.43
CA LEU A 428 4.19 -29.37 -1.05
C LEU A 428 5.26 -29.96 -0.13
N ASP A 429 4.85 -30.77 0.85
CA ASP A 429 5.76 -31.48 1.75
C ASP A 429 6.73 -32.36 0.97
N LYS A 430 6.21 -33.18 0.04
CA LYS A 430 7.03 -34.00 -0.84
C LYS A 430 7.97 -33.15 -1.70
N TYR A 431 7.44 -32.08 -2.30
CA TYR A 431 8.20 -31.19 -3.19
C TYR A 431 9.34 -30.44 -2.49
N MET A 432 9.15 -30.06 -1.21
CA MET A 432 10.14 -29.31 -0.44
C MET A 432 11.14 -30.21 0.30
N THR A 433 10.77 -31.46 0.61
CA THR A 433 11.59 -32.37 1.44
C THR A 433 12.23 -33.52 0.68
N GLU A 434 11.87 -33.73 -0.59
CA GLU A 434 12.46 -34.74 -1.46
C GLU A 434 13.20 -34.08 -2.64
N PRO A 435 14.27 -34.70 -3.17
CA PRO A 435 14.99 -34.16 -4.32
C PRO A 435 14.11 -34.15 -5.59
N PRO A 436 14.28 -33.17 -6.51
CA PRO A 436 15.35 -32.15 -6.54
C PRO A 436 15.06 -30.92 -5.66
N PHE A 437 15.97 -30.62 -4.71
CA PHE A 437 15.84 -29.48 -3.80
C PHE A 437 16.03 -28.14 -4.49
N GLY A 438 15.23 -27.14 -4.11
CA GLY A 438 15.30 -25.78 -4.65
C GLY A 438 14.75 -25.65 -6.07
N ALA A 439 13.91 -26.60 -6.51
CA ALA A 439 13.29 -26.56 -7.82
C ALA A 439 12.35 -25.35 -7.97
N ALA A 440 12.38 -24.76 -9.15
CA ALA A 440 11.52 -23.66 -9.56
C ALA A 440 10.03 -24.07 -9.48
N CYS A 441 9.19 -23.15 -9.00
CA CYS A 441 7.74 -23.26 -9.04
C CYS A 441 7.25 -23.71 -10.43
N GLN A 442 6.64 -24.90 -10.48
CA GLN A 442 6.07 -25.48 -11.71
C GLN A 442 4.69 -24.90 -12.07
N GLY A 443 4.18 -23.98 -11.25
CA GLY A 443 2.90 -23.33 -11.48
C GLY A 443 2.98 -22.20 -12.50
N THR A 444 1.90 -21.42 -12.60
CA THR A 444 1.80 -20.24 -13.50
C THR A 444 2.63 -19.03 -13.03
N CYS A 445 3.53 -19.22 -12.06
CA CYS A 445 4.35 -18.15 -11.50
C CYS A 445 5.64 -17.98 -12.32
N SER A 446 6.41 -16.91 -12.07
CA SER A 446 7.62 -16.53 -12.82
C SER A 446 8.81 -17.52 -12.70
N GLY A 447 8.59 -18.77 -12.32
CA GLY A 447 9.62 -19.80 -12.19
C GLY A 447 10.59 -19.60 -11.02
N GLY A 448 10.28 -18.73 -10.06
CA GLY A 448 11.09 -18.55 -8.86
C GLY A 448 11.08 -19.80 -7.95
N PRO A 449 12.05 -19.93 -7.02
CA PRO A 449 12.06 -21.01 -6.05
C PRO A 449 10.81 -20.97 -5.17
N VAL A 450 10.26 -22.15 -4.86
CA VAL A 450 9.10 -22.26 -3.96
C VAL A 450 9.56 -22.00 -2.52
N HIS A 451 8.88 -21.11 -1.82
CA HIS A 451 9.14 -20.80 -0.42
C HIS A 451 7.87 -20.88 0.43
N HIS A 452 8.00 -21.48 1.61
CA HIS A 452 6.97 -21.59 2.62
C HIS A 452 7.61 -21.66 4.02
N PRO A 453 7.08 -20.95 5.04
CA PRO A 453 7.76 -20.73 6.31
C PRO A 453 7.89 -22.00 7.16
N ASP A 454 7.00 -22.98 6.93
CA ASP A 454 7.03 -24.26 7.65
C ASP A 454 8.17 -25.19 7.20
N TYR A 455 8.92 -24.84 6.15
CA TYR A 455 9.97 -25.69 5.58
C TYR A 455 11.34 -25.01 5.65
N PRO A 456 12.42 -25.78 5.89
CA PRO A 456 13.78 -25.23 5.91
C PRO A 456 14.21 -24.81 4.50
N GLU A 457 14.82 -23.62 4.40
CA GLU A 457 15.34 -23.08 3.13
C GLU A 457 16.72 -23.65 2.77
N ASP A 458 17.51 -24.08 3.76
CA ASP A 458 18.89 -24.50 3.54
C ASP A 458 18.95 -25.87 2.85
N LYS A 459 19.36 -25.84 1.58
CA LYS A 459 19.56 -27.02 0.73
C LYS A 459 20.48 -28.05 1.40
N ARG A 460 21.54 -27.63 2.09
CA ARG A 460 22.48 -28.56 2.75
C ARG A 460 21.81 -29.32 3.89
N THR A 461 20.95 -28.65 4.64
CA THR A 461 20.17 -29.26 5.70
C THR A 461 19.18 -30.27 5.14
N LEU A 462 18.48 -29.94 4.05
CA LEU A 462 17.56 -30.86 3.35
C LEU A 462 18.27 -32.09 2.76
N GLU A 463 19.43 -31.91 2.13
CA GLU A 463 20.23 -33.02 1.61
C GLU A 463 20.69 -33.96 2.73
N ARG A 464 21.13 -33.41 3.87
CA ARG A 464 21.54 -34.20 5.02
C ARG A 464 20.38 -35.00 5.61
N THR A 465 19.21 -34.38 5.79
CA THR A 465 18.04 -35.08 6.36
C THR A 465 17.51 -36.15 5.40
N TRP A 466 17.52 -35.90 4.10
CA TRP A 466 17.15 -36.88 3.09
C TRP A 466 18.11 -38.06 3.05
N ASN A 467 19.43 -37.82 3.02
CA ASN A 467 20.44 -38.88 3.03
C ASN A 467 20.33 -39.75 4.28
N ALA A 468 20.09 -39.14 5.45
CA ALA A 468 19.84 -39.88 6.69
C ALA A 468 18.55 -40.71 6.63
N LYS A 469 17.47 -40.19 6.02
CA LYS A 469 16.22 -40.94 5.80
C LYS A 469 16.45 -42.14 4.87
N GLN A 470 17.19 -41.95 3.78
CA GLN A 470 17.54 -43.00 2.83
C GLN A 470 18.43 -44.07 3.45
N ALA A 471 19.41 -43.69 4.27
CA ALA A 471 20.25 -44.63 5.00
C ALA A 471 19.41 -45.53 5.93
N ARG A 472 18.48 -44.95 6.70
CA ARG A 472 17.56 -45.73 7.56
C ARG A 472 16.64 -46.68 6.78
N ILE A 473 16.17 -46.26 5.61
CA ILE A 473 15.32 -47.12 4.76
C ILE A 473 16.13 -48.34 4.31
N ARG A 474 17.38 -48.14 3.86
CA ARG A 474 18.27 -49.25 3.47
C ARG A 474 18.57 -50.18 4.65
N GLU A 475 18.88 -49.65 5.82
CA GLU A 475 19.10 -50.45 7.04
C GLU A 475 17.87 -51.31 7.38
N MET A 476 16.65 -50.78 7.20
CA MET A 476 15.41 -51.51 7.46
C MET A 476 15.13 -52.57 6.39
N GLU A 477 15.38 -52.27 5.11
CA GLU A 477 15.26 -53.22 4.00
C GLU A 477 16.26 -54.37 4.14
N ASP A 478 17.51 -54.06 4.50
CA ASP A 478 18.54 -55.06 4.80
C ASP A 478 18.09 -55.96 5.96
N ALA A 479 17.58 -55.38 7.06
CA ALA A 479 17.06 -56.14 8.19
C ALA A 479 15.86 -57.03 7.83
N MET A 480 14.99 -56.58 6.91
CA MET A 480 13.87 -57.39 6.40
C MET A 480 14.34 -58.54 5.50
N LEU A 481 15.45 -58.39 4.78
CA LEU A 481 16.03 -59.45 3.95
C LEU A 481 16.72 -60.56 4.76
N PHE A 482 17.14 -60.26 6.00
CA PHE A 482 17.75 -61.25 6.90
C PHE A 482 16.73 -62.10 7.69
N LEU A 483 15.45 -61.70 7.70
CA LEU A 483 14.33 -62.44 8.32
C LEU A 483 13.62 -63.30 7.27
#